data_AF-A0A328BJA6-F1
#
_entry.id   AF-A0A328BJA6-F1
#
_cell.length_a   1.000
_cell.length_b   1.000
_cell.length_c   1.000
_cell.angle_alpha   90.00
_cell.angle_beta   90.00
_cell.angle_gamma   90.00
#
_symmetry.space_group_name_H-M   'P 1'
#
loop_
_entity.id
_entity.type
_entity.pdbx_description
1 polymer ?
#
loop_
_entity_poly.entity_id
_entity_poly.type
_entity_poly.pdbx_seq_one_letter_code
_entity_poly.pdbx_strand_id
1 'polypeptide(L)'
;MLPLLTRGQSRYYFRNADVALPRRINTVVLTSVDFDSTLLNTEVNPGQIIGQVTAQPLVRSARYGLAIIDSEQAYETGDFPRAAKLLETAALHEPDNPFITYQLARALYKTDATKPRAYTLYQRLITQLDAAVPATDSAVAVDVHFVEAYWKLGTLHMDNEQWPEAILSISRFLLGAQTLDYLDATIREQALGYLTECFFAIHDAEKCRYFGQRVLKLNPKNQYVRPYLAALAKPAPKQPAGRKR
;
A
#
# COMPACT_ATOMS: atom_id res chain seq x y z
N MET A 1 37.99 18.98 4.51
CA MET A 1 36.53 18.99 4.74
C MET A 1 35.91 18.18 3.60
N LEU A 2 35.64 16.90 3.84
CA LEU A 2 35.09 15.99 2.82
C LEU A 2 33.61 16.31 2.58
N PRO A 3 33.11 16.27 1.34
CA PRO A 3 31.69 16.40 1.05
C PRO A 3 30.94 15.18 1.61
N LEU A 4 29.85 15.46 2.33
CA LEU A 4 28.89 14.47 2.79
C LEU A 4 28.40 13.65 1.60
N LEU A 5 28.63 12.34 1.67
CA LEU A 5 28.12 11.34 0.73
C LEU A 5 26.61 11.54 0.60
N THR A 6 26.18 11.90 -0.62
CA THR A 6 24.79 11.81 -1.05
C THR A 6 24.33 10.38 -0.79
N ARG A 7 23.28 10.21 0.03
CA ARG A 7 22.61 8.91 0.22
C ARG A 7 22.31 8.34 -1.16
N GLY A 8 22.96 7.23 -1.51
CA GLY A 8 22.81 6.58 -2.79
C GLY A 8 21.33 6.24 -3.01
N GLN A 9 20.69 6.93 -3.96
CA GLN A 9 19.39 6.52 -4.47
C GLN A 9 19.59 5.19 -5.18
N SER A 10 19.33 4.11 -4.45
CA SER A 10 19.49 2.76 -4.95
C SER A 10 18.29 2.47 -5.84
N ARG A 11 18.52 2.40 -7.16
CA ARG A 11 17.47 2.07 -8.13
C ARG A 11 17.25 0.56 -8.16
N TYR A 12 16.34 0.08 -7.33
CA TYR A 12 15.91 -1.30 -7.36
C TYR A 12 14.75 -1.48 -8.35
N TYR A 13 14.88 -2.44 -9.27
CA TYR A 13 13.79 -2.83 -10.17
C TYR A 13 13.00 -3.97 -9.54
N PHE A 14 11.87 -3.64 -8.91
CA PHE A 14 10.96 -4.64 -8.35
C PHE A 14 10.02 -5.18 -9.44
N ARG A 15 10.15 -6.47 -9.75
CA ARG A 15 9.08 -7.22 -10.43
C ARG A 15 8.33 -8.06 -9.41
N ASN A 16 7.27 -7.48 -8.86
CA ASN A 16 6.36 -8.21 -8.01
C ASN A 16 5.12 -8.63 -8.81
N ALA A 17 4.94 -9.94 -8.96
CA ALA A 17 3.82 -10.54 -9.69
C ALA A 17 2.45 -10.25 -9.04
N ASP A 18 2.43 -9.80 -7.79
CA ASP A 18 1.21 -9.42 -7.07
C ASP A 18 0.86 -7.93 -7.19
N VAL A 19 1.72 -7.13 -7.80
CA VAL A 19 1.56 -5.67 -7.84
C VAL A 19 1.14 -5.23 -9.24
N ALA A 20 0.20 -4.29 -9.32
CA ALA A 20 -0.37 -3.81 -10.57
C ALA A 20 -0.06 -2.31 -10.80
N LEU A 21 1.23 -1.97 -10.89
CA LEU A 21 1.63 -0.59 -11.16
C LEU A 21 1.29 -0.15 -12.60
N PRO A 22 0.89 1.12 -12.81
CA PRO A 22 0.80 1.71 -14.14
C PRO A 22 2.10 1.55 -14.93
N ARG A 23 2.01 1.29 -16.25
CA ARG A 23 3.19 1.04 -17.12
C ARG A 23 4.26 2.13 -17.09
N ARG A 24 3.86 3.38 -16.80
CA ARG A 24 4.79 4.52 -16.68
C ARG A 24 5.67 4.44 -15.43
N ILE A 25 5.22 3.72 -14.40
CA ILE A 25 5.96 3.55 -13.14
C ILE A 25 6.91 2.37 -13.31
N ASN A 26 8.20 2.66 -13.23
CA ASN A 26 9.28 1.66 -13.35
C ASN A 26 10.24 1.69 -12.16
N THR A 27 10.03 2.62 -11.23
CA THR A 27 10.85 2.83 -10.04
C THR A 27 9.95 2.81 -8.82
N VAL A 28 10.35 2.06 -7.78
CA VAL A 28 9.70 2.08 -6.47
C VAL A 28 10.69 2.66 -5.48
N VAL A 29 10.28 3.68 -4.73
CA VAL A 29 11.07 4.29 -3.67
C VAL A 29 10.45 3.85 -2.35
N LEU A 30 11.12 2.94 -1.64
CA LEU A 30 10.74 2.59 -0.28
C LEU A 30 11.40 3.58 0.69
N THR A 31 10.61 4.22 1.55
CA THR A 31 11.11 5.01 2.67
C THR A 31 10.93 4.24 3.98
N SER A 32 11.67 4.66 5.00
CA SER A 32 11.69 3.97 6.30
C SER A 32 12.26 2.55 6.23
N VAL A 33 13.21 2.34 5.31
CA VAL A 33 13.99 1.11 5.14
C VAL A 33 15.48 1.46 5.11
N ASP A 34 16.27 0.75 5.90
CA ASP A 34 17.73 0.76 5.82
C ASP A 34 18.18 -0.35 4.89
N PHE A 35 18.64 0.01 3.69
CA PHE A 35 19.04 -0.95 2.67
C PHE A 35 20.45 -1.47 2.94
N ASP A 36 20.63 -2.77 2.73
CA ASP A 36 21.96 -3.37 2.77
C ASP A 36 22.80 -2.85 1.59
N SER A 37 23.67 -1.90 1.89
CA SER A 37 24.54 -1.26 0.91
C SER A 37 25.55 -2.22 0.26
N THR A 38 25.80 -3.40 0.86
CA THR A 38 26.66 -4.42 0.25
C THR A 38 26.03 -5.05 -1.00
N LEU A 39 24.71 -4.92 -1.16
CA LEU A 39 23.96 -5.46 -2.30
C LEU A 39 23.87 -4.49 -3.49
N LEU A 40 24.47 -3.30 -3.39
CA LEU A 40 24.48 -2.34 -4.48
C LEU A 40 25.19 -2.91 -5.71
N ASN A 41 24.54 -2.80 -6.87
CA ASN A 41 25.01 -3.35 -8.15
C ASN A 41 25.17 -4.88 -8.17
N THR A 42 24.52 -5.60 -7.26
CA THR A 42 24.46 -7.07 -7.25
C THR A 42 23.11 -7.57 -7.76
N GLU A 43 23.08 -8.81 -8.23
CA GLU A 43 21.82 -9.50 -8.50
C GLU A 43 21.21 -9.98 -7.17
N VAL A 44 19.94 -9.64 -6.95
CA VAL A 44 19.19 -10.03 -5.76
C VAL A 44 18.31 -11.22 -6.10
N ASN A 45 18.40 -12.28 -5.30
CA ASN A 45 17.58 -13.48 -5.48
C ASN A 45 16.15 -13.27 -4.95
N PRO A 46 15.14 -13.95 -5.52
CA PRO A 46 13.80 -13.98 -4.94
C PRO A 46 13.82 -14.41 -3.47
N GLY A 47 13.24 -13.59 -2.59
CA GLY A 47 13.19 -13.85 -1.14
C GLY A 47 14.44 -13.40 -0.37
N GLN A 48 15.47 -12.87 -1.03
CA GLN A 48 16.61 -12.28 -0.36
C GLN A 48 16.20 -10.98 0.36
N ILE A 49 16.57 -10.87 1.62
CA ILE A 49 16.39 -9.65 2.42
C ILE A 49 17.40 -8.62 1.91
N ILE A 50 16.91 -7.47 1.47
CA ILE A 50 17.73 -6.38 0.91
C ILE A 50 17.83 -5.15 1.83
N GLY A 51 17.21 -5.21 2.99
CA GLY A 51 17.15 -4.14 3.95
C GLY A 51 16.25 -4.47 5.13
N GLN A 52 16.25 -3.60 6.12
CA GLN A 52 15.44 -3.72 7.33
C GLN A 52 14.57 -2.49 7.48
N VAL A 53 13.34 -2.67 7.94
CA VAL A 53 12.46 -1.53 8.25
C VAL A 53 13.03 -0.78 9.44
N THR A 54 13.17 0.53 9.31
CA THR A 54 13.65 1.36 10.43
C THR A 54 12.61 1.39 11.53
N ALA A 55 13.04 1.50 12.79
CA ALA A 55 12.09 1.74 13.87
C ALA A 55 11.36 3.08 13.66
N GLN A 56 10.10 3.14 14.08
CA GLN A 56 9.40 4.43 14.14
C GLN A 56 10.17 5.39 15.07
N PRO A 57 10.14 6.71 14.80
CA PRO A 57 10.75 7.69 15.69
C PRO A 57 10.21 7.57 17.12
N LEU A 58 11.09 7.60 18.12
CA LEU A 58 10.69 7.57 19.53
C LEU A 58 9.80 8.77 19.90
N VAL A 59 10.11 9.93 19.33
CA VAL A 59 9.33 11.17 19.49
C VAL A 59 8.59 11.46 18.18
N ARG A 60 7.29 11.18 18.16
CA ARG A 60 6.42 11.41 16.98
C ARG A 60 5.76 12.78 16.99
N SER A 61 5.66 13.41 18.16
CA SER A 61 5.28 14.80 18.35
C SER A 61 5.83 15.27 19.69
N ALA A 62 6.48 16.43 19.72
CA ALA A 62 6.98 17.02 20.96
C ALA A 62 5.84 17.46 21.90
N ARG A 63 4.70 17.85 21.33
CA ARG A 63 3.54 18.37 22.08
C ARG A 63 2.45 17.33 22.32
N TYR A 64 2.28 16.39 21.39
CA TYR A 64 1.17 15.45 21.37
C TYR A 64 1.59 13.98 21.41
N GLY A 65 2.84 13.68 21.77
CA GLY A 65 3.34 12.30 21.84
C GLY A 65 2.48 11.37 22.70
N LEU A 66 2.03 11.83 23.88
CA LEU A 66 1.13 11.06 24.76
C LEU A 66 -0.25 10.85 24.13
N ALA A 67 -0.82 11.86 23.47
CA ALA A 67 -2.12 11.74 22.82
C ALA A 67 -2.11 10.69 21.68
N ILE A 68 -0.97 10.56 20.97
CA ILE A 68 -0.77 9.52 19.96
C ILE A 68 -0.76 8.13 20.62
N ILE A 69 -0.01 7.95 21.71
CA ILE A 69 0.07 6.68 22.44
C ILE A 69 -1.29 6.28 23.02
N ASP A 70 -1.99 7.22 23.67
CA ASP A 70 -3.31 6.97 24.24
C ASP A 70 -4.35 6.63 23.15
N SER A 71 -4.24 7.27 21.98
CA SER A 71 -5.09 6.98 20.82
C SER A 71 -4.83 5.58 20.27
N GLU A 72 -3.57 5.16 20.19
CA GLU A 72 -3.18 3.81 19.80
C GLU A 72 -3.77 2.75 20.72
N GLN A 73 -3.61 2.94 22.02
CA GLN A 73 -4.16 2.02 23.00
C GLN A 73 -5.70 1.95 22.91
N ALA A 74 -6.36 3.09 22.78
CA ALA A 74 -7.81 3.13 22.57
C ALA A 74 -8.21 2.38 21.28
N TYR A 75 -7.46 2.56 20.19
CA TYR A 75 -7.69 1.84 18.94
C TYR A 75 -7.53 0.33 19.08
N GLU A 76 -6.46 -0.13 19.74
CA GLU A 76 -6.16 -1.55 19.98
C GLU A 76 -7.25 -2.23 20.83
N THR A 77 -7.84 -1.50 21.77
CA THR A 77 -8.99 -1.98 22.57
C THR A 77 -10.34 -1.87 21.85
N GLY A 78 -10.37 -1.34 20.61
CA GLY A 78 -11.58 -1.19 19.80
C GLY A 78 -12.41 0.07 20.11
N ASP A 79 -11.96 0.95 20.99
CA ASP A 79 -12.61 2.23 21.30
C ASP A 79 -12.21 3.31 20.28
N PHE A 80 -12.66 3.12 19.04
CA PHE A 80 -12.37 4.01 17.92
C PHE A 80 -12.86 5.46 18.12
N PRO A 81 -14.06 5.72 18.69
CA PRO A 81 -14.50 7.09 18.98
C PRO A 81 -13.56 7.81 19.95
N ARG A 82 -13.09 7.14 21.01
CA ARG A 82 -12.11 7.71 21.93
C ARG A 82 -10.76 7.93 21.25
N ALA A 83 -10.29 6.96 20.47
CA ALA A 83 -9.04 7.07 19.73
C ALA A 83 -9.03 8.31 18.82
N ALA A 84 -10.11 8.55 18.09
CA ALA A 84 -10.27 9.74 17.26
C ALA A 84 -10.31 11.02 18.12
N LYS A 85 -11.14 11.04 19.18
CA LYS A 85 -11.31 12.21 20.07
C LYS A 85 -9.99 12.68 20.68
N LEU A 86 -9.11 11.76 21.08
CA LEU A 86 -7.79 12.07 21.67
C LEU A 86 -6.89 12.86 20.72
N LEU A 87 -7.10 12.76 19.40
CA LEU A 87 -6.26 13.38 18.38
C LEU A 87 -6.86 14.61 17.72
N GLU A 88 -8.10 14.99 18.03
CA GLU A 88 -8.77 16.14 17.40
C GLU A 88 -7.98 17.44 17.58
N THR A 89 -7.61 17.77 18.82
CA THR A 89 -6.80 18.96 19.11
C THR A 89 -5.40 18.86 18.50
N ALA A 90 -4.81 17.68 18.52
CA ALA A 90 -3.48 17.44 17.96
C ALA A 90 -3.48 17.69 16.44
N ALA A 91 -4.51 17.21 15.73
CA ALA A 91 -4.65 17.37 14.28
C ALA A 91 -4.95 18.81 13.85
N LEU A 92 -5.52 19.64 14.73
CA LEU A 92 -5.69 21.08 14.50
C LEU A 92 -4.38 21.84 14.65
N HIS A 93 -3.53 21.48 15.61
CA HIS A 93 -2.30 22.21 15.90
C HIS A 93 -1.08 21.71 15.11
N GLU A 94 -1.07 20.44 14.72
CA GLU A 94 0.00 19.80 13.93
C GLU A 94 -0.61 19.08 12.70
N PRO A 95 -1.27 19.80 11.78
CA PRO A 95 -1.97 19.19 10.64
C PRO A 95 -1.03 18.47 9.65
N ASP A 96 0.25 18.84 9.65
CA ASP A 96 1.28 18.25 8.79
C ASP A 96 2.05 17.11 9.44
N ASN A 97 1.71 16.75 10.68
CA ASN A 97 2.31 15.60 11.34
C ASN A 97 1.69 14.29 10.79
N PRO A 98 2.49 13.42 10.13
CA PRO A 98 1.96 12.22 9.49
C PRO A 98 1.46 11.20 10.51
N PHE A 99 2.06 11.12 11.71
CA PHE A 99 1.64 10.20 12.76
C PHE A 99 0.27 10.58 13.31
N ILE A 100 0.04 11.87 13.58
CA ILE A 100 -1.28 12.35 14.05
C ILE A 100 -2.34 12.13 12.98
N THR A 101 -2.03 12.50 11.73
CA THR A 101 -2.95 12.34 10.60
C THR A 101 -3.32 10.89 10.39
N TYR A 102 -2.33 9.99 10.40
CA TYR A 102 -2.52 8.55 10.25
C TYR A 102 -3.39 7.96 11.37
N GLN A 103 -3.06 8.25 12.64
CA GLN A 103 -3.80 7.69 13.77
C GLN A 103 -5.24 8.20 13.85
N LEU A 104 -5.48 9.47 13.50
CA LEU A 104 -6.84 9.99 13.41
C LEU A 104 -7.60 9.35 12.24
N ALA A 105 -6.99 9.23 11.05
CA ALA A 105 -7.62 8.65 9.88
C ALA A 105 -8.05 7.19 10.11
N ARG A 106 -7.19 6.37 10.73
CA ARG A 106 -7.51 4.96 11.01
C ARG A 106 -8.61 4.82 12.04
N ALA A 107 -8.66 5.67 13.07
CA ALA A 107 -9.75 5.65 14.04
C ALA A 107 -11.10 6.01 13.37
N LEU A 108 -11.11 7.05 12.54
CA LEU A 108 -12.31 7.47 11.79
C LEU A 108 -12.72 6.50 10.69
N TYR A 109 -11.84 5.65 10.18
CA TYR A 109 -12.18 4.67 9.15
C TYR A 109 -13.23 3.64 9.61
N LYS A 110 -13.33 3.38 10.92
CA LYS A 110 -14.06 2.24 11.47
C LYS A 110 -15.59 2.38 11.46
N THR A 111 -16.13 3.57 11.21
CA THR A 111 -17.59 3.78 11.11
C THR A 111 -17.95 4.52 9.83
N ASP A 112 -19.06 4.13 9.20
CA ASP A 112 -19.47 4.73 7.91
C ASP A 112 -19.72 6.23 8.02
N ALA A 113 -20.24 6.71 9.15
CA ALA A 113 -20.47 8.14 9.40
C ALA A 113 -19.17 8.97 9.36
N THR A 114 -18.03 8.37 9.68
CA THR A 114 -16.73 9.05 9.75
C THR A 114 -15.79 8.72 8.60
N LYS A 115 -16.14 7.74 7.74
CA LYS A 115 -15.37 7.36 6.55
C LYS A 115 -15.06 8.51 5.59
N PRO A 116 -15.99 9.43 5.28
CA PRO A 116 -15.66 10.57 4.39
C PRO A 116 -14.51 11.42 4.92
N ARG A 117 -14.45 11.62 6.25
CA ARG A 117 -13.36 12.36 6.89
C ARG A 117 -12.06 11.54 6.93
N ALA A 118 -12.15 10.24 7.19
CA ALA A 118 -11.00 9.35 7.10
C ALA A 118 -10.38 9.37 5.69
N TYR A 119 -11.22 9.37 4.65
CA TYR A 119 -10.80 9.48 3.25
C TYR A 119 -9.96 10.73 3.00
N THR A 120 -10.45 11.91 3.41
CA THR A 120 -9.70 13.17 3.28
C THR A 120 -8.35 13.12 4.01
N LEU A 121 -8.32 12.57 5.23
CA LEU A 121 -7.08 12.48 6.00
C LEU A 121 -6.07 11.50 5.38
N TYR A 122 -6.53 10.37 4.85
CA TYR A 122 -5.65 9.45 4.13
C TYR A 122 -5.12 10.05 2.83
N GLN A 123 -5.95 10.74 2.05
CA GLN A 123 -5.48 11.44 0.86
C GLN A 123 -4.40 12.48 1.21
N ARG A 124 -4.62 13.26 2.29
CA ARG A 124 -3.64 14.23 2.79
C ARG A 124 -2.33 13.55 3.20
N LEU A 125 -2.41 12.49 4.00
CA LEU A 125 -1.24 11.72 4.42
C LEU A 125 -0.46 11.22 3.21
N ILE A 126 -1.11 10.55 2.27
CA ILE A 126 -0.43 9.98 1.10
C ILE A 126 0.19 11.08 0.22
N THR A 127 -0.49 12.22 0.08
CA THR A 127 0.06 13.38 -0.64
C THR A 127 1.32 13.91 0.04
N GLN A 128 1.33 14.01 1.37
CA GLN A 128 2.50 14.43 2.14
C GLN A 128 3.66 13.43 2.01
N LEU A 129 3.38 12.12 2.06
CA LEU A 129 4.38 11.08 1.88
C LEU A 129 4.98 11.10 0.46
N ASP A 130 4.15 11.31 -0.55
CA ASP A 130 4.60 11.44 -1.94
C ASP A 130 5.47 12.68 -2.15
N ALA A 131 5.12 13.81 -1.52
CA ALA A 131 5.89 15.05 -1.58
C ALA A 131 7.26 14.98 -0.88
N ALA A 132 7.43 14.07 0.07
CA ALA A 132 8.70 13.86 0.79
C ALA A 132 9.78 13.16 -0.05
N VAL A 133 9.38 12.54 -1.18
CA VAL A 133 10.27 11.87 -2.11
C VAL A 133 10.44 12.73 -3.36
N PRO A 134 11.67 12.92 -3.90
CA PRO A 134 11.86 13.64 -5.15
C PRO A 134 10.98 13.08 -6.27
N ALA A 135 10.09 13.91 -6.79
CA ALA A 135 9.16 13.52 -7.83
C ALA A 135 9.90 13.14 -9.12
N THR A 136 9.65 11.94 -9.62
CA THR A 136 9.92 11.60 -11.01
C THR A 136 8.66 11.01 -11.61
N ASP A 137 8.41 11.26 -12.90
CA ASP A 137 7.20 10.80 -13.60
C ASP A 137 7.06 9.26 -13.63
N SER A 138 8.14 8.54 -13.29
CA SER A 138 8.23 7.09 -13.33
C SER A 138 8.45 6.43 -11.97
N ALA A 139 8.37 7.18 -10.86
CA ALA A 139 8.51 6.66 -9.51
C ALA A 139 7.19 6.61 -8.74
N VAL A 140 7.10 5.64 -7.82
CA VAL A 140 6.09 5.62 -6.77
C VAL A 140 6.77 5.48 -5.42
N ALA A 141 6.39 6.32 -4.46
CA ALA A 141 6.87 6.23 -3.10
C ALA A 141 6.03 5.23 -2.29
N VAL A 142 6.64 4.52 -1.35
CA VAL A 142 5.96 3.70 -0.35
C VAL A 142 6.66 3.91 0.97
N ASP A 143 5.99 4.56 1.92
CA ASP A 143 6.51 4.65 3.28
C ASP A 143 6.06 3.44 4.08
N VAL A 144 7.05 2.66 4.53
CA VAL A 144 6.79 1.39 5.21
C VAL A 144 6.16 1.60 6.60
N HIS A 145 6.32 2.77 7.22
CA HIS A 145 5.66 3.06 8.50
C HIS A 145 4.14 3.25 8.37
N PHE A 146 3.65 3.53 7.16
CA PHE A 146 2.25 3.85 6.89
C PHE A 146 1.59 2.87 5.91
N VAL A 147 2.09 1.63 5.81
CA VAL A 147 1.59 0.63 4.84
C VAL A 147 0.08 0.41 4.95
N GLU A 148 -0.46 0.35 6.17
CA GLU A 148 -1.91 0.20 6.39
C GLU A 148 -2.71 1.35 5.75
N ALA A 149 -2.16 2.57 5.67
CA ALA A 149 -2.85 3.71 5.07
C ALA A 149 -3.16 3.47 3.59
N TYR A 150 -2.26 2.84 2.83
CA TYR A 150 -2.49 2.49 1.43
C TYR A 150 -3.62 1.47 1.26
N TRP A 151 -3.71 0.50 2.16
CA TRP A 151 -4.82 -0.45 2.18
C TRP A 151 -6.16 0.25 2.39
N LYS A 152 -6.24 1.06 3.45
CA LYS A 152 -7.46 1.75 3.86
C LYS A 152 -7.91 2.73 2.78
N LEU A 153 -6.98 3.51 2.23
CA LEU A 153 -7.27 4.41 1.12
C LEU A 153 -7.73 3.64 -0.13
N GLY A 154 -7.10 2.50 -0.44
CA GLY A 154 -7.53 1.63 -1.53
C GLY A 154 -8.97 1.16 -1.40
N THR A 155 -9.38 0.71 -0.21
CA THR A 155 -10.79 0.32 0.03
C THR A 155 -11.76 1.50 -0.04
N LEU A 156 -11.36 2.69 0.40
CA LEU A 156 -12.22 3.89 0.28
C LEU A 156 -12.36 4.34 -1.18
N HIS A 157 -11.31 4.19 -1.99
CA HIS A 157 -11.41 4.39 -3.43
C HIS A 157 -12.36 3.38 -4.09
N MET A 158 -12.34 2.12 -3.65
CA MET A 158 -13.32 1.12 -4.12
C MET A 158 -14.75 1.49 -3.73
N ASP A 159 -14.99 1.88 -2.46
CA ASP A 159 -16.29 2.35 -1.98
C ASP A 159 -16.82 3.55 -2.80
N ASN A 160 -15.91 4.37 -3.33
CA ASN A 160 -16.21 5.53 -4.18
C ASN A 160 -16.11 5.25 -5.69
N GLU A 161 -15.94 3.99 -6.11
CA GLU A 161 -15.78 3.56 -7.51
C GLU A 161 -14.61 4.22 -8.27
N GLN A 162 -13.58 4.66 -7.54
CA GLN A 162 -12.34 5.24 -8.04
C GLN A 162 -11.32 4.12 -8.31
N TRP A 163 -11.64 3.27 -9.28
CA TRP A 163 -10.91 2.03 -9.52
C TRP A 163 -9.42 2.21 -9.86
N PRO A 164 -8.99 3.18 -10.70
CA PRO A 164 -7.56 3.39 -10.95
C PRO A 164 -6.76 3.76 -9.70
N GLU A 165 -7.32 4.61 -8.84
CA GLU A 165 -6.71 5.05 -7.59
C GLU A 165 -6.69 3.91 -6.55
N ALA A 166 -7.74 3.08 -6.52
CA ALA A 166 -7.78 1.86 -5.72
C ALA A 166 -6.67 0.89 -6.11
N ILE A 167 -6.51 0.62 -7.42
CA ILE A 167 -5.45 -0.26 -7.96
C ILE A 167 -4.07 0.23 -7.52
N LEU A 168 -3.81 1.54 -7.65
CA LEU A 168 -2.52 2.11 -7.24
C LEU A 168 -2.30 1.97 -5.74
N SER A 169 -3.31 2.27 -4.92
CA SER A 169 -3.20 2.20 -3.46
C SER A 169 -3.01 0.77 -2.96
N ILE A 170 -3.78 -0.19 -3.46
CA ILE A 170 -3.62 -1.61 -3.13
C ILE A 170 -2.26 -2.13 -3.60
N SER A 171 -1.76 -1.67 -4.76
CA SER A 171 -0.42 -1.99 -5.25
C SER A 171 0.67 -1.46 -4.33
N ARG A 172 0.54 -0.22 -3.81
CA ARG A 172 1.47 0.36 -2.82
C ARG A 172 1.43 -0.41 -1.50
N PHE A 173 0.25 -0.84 -1.05
CA PHE A 173 0.11 -1.73 0.09
C PHE A 173 0.89 -3.03 -0.12
N LEU A 174 0.71 -3.72 -1.25
CA LEU A 174 1.40 -4.98 -1.55
C LEU A 174 2.92 -4.82 -1.69
N LEU A 175 3.41 -3.66 -2.14
CA LEU A 175 4.85 -3.35 -2.17
C LEU A 175 5.42 -3.20 -0.76
N GLY A 176 4.74 -2.44 0.11
CA GLY A 176 5.20 -2.21 1.48
C GLY A 176 5.00 -3.39 2.42
N ALA A 177 3.88 -4.12 2.29
CA ALA A 177 3.54 -5.22 3.18
C ALA A 177 4.50 -6.41 3.05
N GLN A 178 5.24 -6.54 1.95
CA GLN A 178 6.30 -7.55 1.81
C GLN A 178 7.53 -7.29 2.68
N THR A 179 7.72 -6.05 3.12
CA THR A 179 8.84 -5.67 4.01
C THR A 179 8.51 -5.90 5.48
N LEU A 180 7.27 -6.28 5.79
CA LEU A 180 6.77 -6.53 7.12
C LEU A 180 6.30 -7.99 7.20
N ASP A 181 6.32 -8.62 8.37
CA ASP A 181 5.62 -9.89 8.63
C ASP A 181 4.07 -9.73 8.57
N TYR A 182 3.59 -8.61 8.02
CA TYR A 182 2.20 -8.18 7.94
C TYR A 182 1.40 -8.94 6.87
N LEU A 183 2.07 -9.42 5.83
CA LEU A 183 1.41 -10.06 4.69
C LEU A 183 1.33 -11.58 4.89
N ASP A 184 0.44 -12.01 5.78
CA ASP A 184 0.05 -13.42 5.82
C ASP A 184 -0.72 -13.81 4.53
N ALA A 185 -0.97 -15.11 4.39
CA ALA A 185 -1.67 -15.64 3.21
C ALA A 185 -3.09 -15.06 3.04
N THR A 186 -3.77 -14.73 4.15
CA THR A 186 -5.15 -14.23 4.16
C THR A 186 -5.22 -12.78 3.71
N ILE A 187 -4.35 -11.91 4.23
CA ILE A 187 -4.29 -10.51 3.80
C ILE A 187 -3.84 -10.41 2.35
N ARG A 188 -2.89 -11.25 1.91
CA ARG A 188 -2.49 -11.34 0.50
C ARG A 188 -3.66 -11.79 -0.38
N GLU A 189 -4.39 -12.82 0.02
CA GLU A 189 -5.57 -13.30 -0.69
C GLU A 189 -6.61 -12.19 -0.87
N GLN A 190 -6.89 -11.43 0.20
CA GLN A 190 -7.84 -10.33 0.17
C GLN A 190 -7.39 -9.21 -0.77
N ALA A 191 -6.11 -8.80 -0.70
CA ALA A 191 -5.54 -7.77 -1.56
C ALA A 191 -5.64 -8.13 -3.05
N LEU A 192 -5.31 -9.37 -3.41
CA LEU A 192 -5.43 -9.86 -4.78
C LEU A 192 -6.90 -9.97 -5.20
N GLY A 193 -7.80 -10.27 -4.26
CA GLY A 193 -9.24 -10.19 -4.47
C GLY A 193 -9.67 -8.79 -4.88
N TYR A 194 -9.27 -7.77 -4.12
CA TYR A 194 -9.61 -6.38 -4.41
C TYR A 194 -9.06 -5.91 -5.75
N LEU A 195 -7.84 -6.30 -6.12
CA LEU A 195 -7.32 -6.05 -7.47
C LEU A 195 -8.17 -6.75 -8.55
N THR A 196 -8.66 -7.96 -8.29
CA THR A 196 -9.56 -8.68 -9.21
C THR A 196 -10.83 -7.90 -9.47
N GLU A 197 -11.49 -7.40 -8.41
CA GLU A 197 -12.68 -6.55 -8.53
C GLU A 197 -12.37 -5.25 -9.28
N CYS A 198 -11.29 -4.55 -8.93
CA CYS A 198 -10.95 -3.30 -9.60
C CYS A 198 -10.70 -3.50 -11.10
N PHE A 199 -9.97 -4.56 -11.49
CA PHE A 199 -9.73 -4.86 -12.91
C PHE A 199 -10.97 -5.32 -13.65
N PHE A 200 -11.92 -5.97 -12.96
CA PHE A 200 -13.23 -6.25 -13.53
C PHE A 200 -13.98 -4.95 -13.84
N ALA A 201 -14.00 -4.01 -12.89
CA ALA A 201 -14.71 -2.74 -13.01
C ALA A 201 -14.18 -1.85 -14.14
N ILE A 202 -12.86 -1.84 -14.40
CA ILE A 202 -12.27 -1.11 -15.53
C ILE A 202 -12.21 -1.91 -16.85
N HIS A 203 -12.90 -3.05 -16.91
CA HIS A 203 -12.96 -3.94 -18.08
C HIS A 203 -11.60 -4.48 -18.57
N ASP A 204 -10.61 -4.59 -17.69
CA ASP A 204 -9.33 -5.25 -17.99
C ASP A 204 -9.44 -6.75 -17.71
N ALA A 205 -10.03 -7.48 -18.66
CA ALA A 205 -10.30 -8.91 -18.53
C ALA A 205 -9.02 -9.75 -18.35
N GLU A 206 -7.89 -9.31 -18.89
CA GLU A 206 -6.61 -10.00 -18.75
C GLU A 206 -6.12 -9.92 -17.30
N LYS A 207 -6.04 -8.71 -16.74
CA LYS A 207 -5.60 -8.52 -15.36
C LYS A 207 -6.59 -9.05 -14.34
N CYS A 208 -7.90 -8.88 -14.57
CA CYS A 208 -8.93 -9.48 -13.73
C CYS A 208 -8.74 -10.99 -13.64
N ARG A 209 -8.58 -11.67 -14.78
CA ARG A 209 -8.31 -13.12 -14.80
C ARG A 209 -7.00 -13.46 -14.10
N TYR A 210 -5.94 -12.70 -14.35
CA TYR A 210 -4.64 -12.92 -13.75
C TYR A 210 -4.69 -12.89 -12.22
N PHE A 211 -5.24 -11.82 -11.62
CA PHE A 211 -5.32 -11.68 -10.17
C PHE A 211 -6.31 -12.68 -9.55
N GLY A 212 -7.48 -12.87 -10.16
CA GLY A 212 -8.47 -13.80 -9.63
C GLY A 212 -7.99 -15.26 -9.63
N GLN A 213 -7.21 -15.66 -10.64
CA GLN A 213 -6.59 -16.99 -10.65
C GLN A 213 -5.53 -17.14 -9.56
N ARG A 214 -4.81 -16.08 -9.19
CA ARG A 214 -3.86 -16.12 -8.07
C ARG A 214 -4.57 -16.26 -6.73
N VAL A 215 -5.69 -15.56 -6.53
CA VAL A 215 -6.56 -15.78 -5.37
C VAL A 215 -6.99 -17.24 -5.28
N LEU A 216 -7.48 -17.83 -6.38
CA LEU A 216 -7.89 -19.24 -6.39
C LEU A 216 -6.73 -20.24 -6.22
N LYS A 217 -5.48 -19.85 -6.48
CA LYS A 217 -4.31 -20.67 -6.15
C LYS A 217 -4.00 -20.66 -4.66
N LEU A 218 -4.18 -19.52 -3.99
CA LEU A 218 -4.02 -19.39 -2.53
C LEU A 218 -5.18 -20.06 -1.79
N ASN A 219 -6.40 -19.84 -2.25
CA ASN A 219 -7.62 -20.40 -1.70
C ASN A 219 -8.58 -20.83 -2.81
N PRO A 220 -8.55 -22.12 -3.21
CA PRO A 220 -9.45 -22.64 -4.26
C PRO A 220 -10.93 -22.47 -3.95
N LYS A 221 -11.32 -22.27 -2.67
CA LYS A 221 -12.72 -22.10 -2.26
C LYS A 221 -13.14 -20.64 -2.11
N ASN A 222 -12.26 -19.67 -2.40
CA ASN A 222 -12.59 -18.24 -2.31
C ASN A 222 -13.85 -17.94 -3.16
N GLN A 223 -14.90 -17.45 -2.51
CA GLN A 223 -16.18 -17.13 -3.13
C GLN A 223 -16.20 -15.72 -3.71
N TYR A 224 -15.36 -14.84 -3.20
CA TYR A 224 -15.32 -13.43 -3.56
C TYR A 224 -14.91 -13.22 -5.02
N VAL A 225 -13.87 -13.91 -5.52
CA VAL A 225 -13.39 -13.68 -6.91
C VAL A 225 -14.17 -14.43 -7.99
N ARG A 226 -14.95 -15.45 -7.61
CA ARG A 226 -15.62 -16.35 -8.56
C ARG A 226 -16.64 -15.64 -9.46
N PRO A 227 -17.51 -14.75 -8.95
CA PRO A 227 -18.45 -13.99 -9.79
C PRO A 227 -17.74 -13.19 -10.87
N TYR A 228 -16.66 -12.46 -10.52
CA TYR A 228 -15.91 -11.65 -11.50
C TYR A 228 -15.31 -12.53 -12.60
N LEU A 229 -14.70 -13.67 -12.25
CA LEU A 229 -14.11 -14.59 -13.22
C LEU A 229 -15.14 -15.28 -14.12
N ALA A 230 -16.33 -15.59 -13.58
CA ALA A 230 -17.42 -16.21 -14.31
C ALA A 230 -18.05 -15.26 -15.34
N ALA A 231 -18.04 -13.95 -15.06
CA ALA A 231 -18.55 -12.92 -15.95
C ALA A 231 -17.61 -12.60 -17.13
N LEU A 232 -16.36 -13.06 -17.11
CA LEU A 232 -15.41 -12.84 -18.22
C LEU A 232 -15.69 -13.79 -19.40
N ALA A 233 -15.58 -13.27 -20.63
CA ALA A 233 -15.55 -14.10 -21.83
C ALA A 233 -14.43 -15.15 -21.75
N LYS A 234 -14.66 -16.35 -22.31
CA LYS A 234 -13.63 -17.40 -22.34
C LYS A 234 -12.36 -16.87 -23.02
N PRO A 235 -11.17 -17.14 -22.48
CA PRO A 235 -9.94 -16.71 -23.11
C PRO A 235 -9.85 -17.31 -24.52
N ALA A 236 -9.50 -16.48 -25.50
CA ALA A 236 -9.25 -16.98 -26.85
C ALA A 236 -8.18 -18.08 -26.79
N PRO A 237 -8.33 -19.18 -27.56
CA PRO A 237 -7.32 -20.22 -27.61
C PRO A 237 -5.99 -19.58 -27.99
N LYS A 238 -4.94 -19.81 -27.18
CA LYS A 238 -3.58 -19.36 -27.54
C LYS A 238 -3.25 -19.99 -28.88
N GLN A 239 -3.09 -19.18 -29.92
CA GLN A 239 -2.57 -19.67 -31.20
C GLN A 239 -1.24 -20.39 -30.90
N PRO A 240 -1.05 -21.63 -31.37
CA PRO A 240 0.18 -22.35 -31.13
C PRO A 240 1.32 -21.48 -31.65
N ALA A 241 2.29 -21.20 -30.78
CA ALA A 241 3.48 -20.44 -31.13
C ALA A 241 4.06 -21.07 -32.40
N GLY A 242 3.96 -20.35 -33.52
CA GLY A 242 4.42 -20.83 -34.81
C GLY A 242 5.86 -21.27 -34.64
N ARG A 243 6.11 -22.57 -34.85
CA ARG A 243 7.47 -23.10 -35.03
C ARG A 243 8.10 -22.27 -36.14
N LYS A 244 8.97 -21.34 -35.77
CA LYS A 244 9.92 -20.75 -36.73
C LYS A 244 10.70 -21.93 -37.30
N ARG A 245 10.43 -22.25 -38.57
CA ARG A 245 11.23 -23.16 -39.38
C ARG A 245 12.46 -22.40 -39.88
#